data_AF-A0A6B3NTQ4-F1
#
_entry.id   AF-A0A6B3NTQ4-F1
#
_cell.length_a   1.000
_cell.length_b   1.000
_cell.length_c   1.000
_cell.angle_alpha   90.00
_cell.angle_beta   90.00
_cell.angle_gamma   90.00
#
_symmetry.space_group_name_H-M   'P 1'
#
loop_
_entity.id
_entity.type
_entity.pdbx_description
1 polymer ?
#
loop_
_entity_poly.entity_id
_entity_poly.type
_entity_poly.pdbx_seq_one_letter_code
_entity_poly.pdbx_strand_id
1 'polypeptide(L)'
;MLIEFDLNMNHAETLLRHCSEHLPNTEDFRENARLKEALQTLAEALHEAMRPDPHRAESPEMIDPQLLEAAVRLFGDSASAVNWLSRPLGALGQKSPKDVPTEEALTLILRIEHGIVA
;
A
#
# COMPACT_ATOMS: atom_id res chain seq x y z
N MET A 1 -11.68 -16.21 4.78
CA MET A 1 -11.18 -15.97 6.15
C MET A 1 -9.87 -15.24 5.97
N LEU A 2 -9.82 -13.93 6.28
CA LEU A 2 -8.60 -13.13 6.18
C LEU A 2 -7.89 -13.24 7.53
N ILE A 3 -6.78 -13.98 7.57
CA ILE A 3 -5.92 -14.04 8.74
C ILE A 3 -4.96 -12.87 8.60
N GLU A 4 -5.16 -11.80 9.38
CA GLU A 4 -4.17 -10.72 9.46
C GLU A 4 -2.98 -11.20 10.28
N PHE A 5 -1.86 -11.42 9.59
CA PHE A 5 -0.61 -11.81 10.21
C PHE A 5 0.16 -10.55 10.63
N ASP A 6 0.04 -10.13 11.89
CA ASP A 6 0.93 -9.14 12.51
C ASP A 6 2.28 -9.79 12.84
N LEU A 7 3.03 -10.18 11.81
CA LEU A 7 4.35 -10.77 11.93
C LEU A 7 5.41 -9.72 11.58
N ASN A 8 6.34 -9.48 12.50
CA ASN A 8 7.54 -8.71 12.20
C ASN A 8 8.30 -9.36 11.02
N MET A 9 8.88 -8.55 10.14
CA MET A 9 9.50 -8.98 8.87
C MET A 9 10.51 -10.13 9.06
N ASN A 10 11.33 -10.06 10.11
CA ASN A 10 12.31 -11.10 10.44
C ASN A 10 11.68 -12.45 10.83
N HIS A 11 10.54 -12.41 11.53
CA HIS A 11 9.79 -13.61 11.90
C HIS A 11 9.07 -14.20 10.69
N ALA A 12 8.51 -13.36 9.81
CA ALA A 12 7.88 -13.80 8.58
C ALA A 12 8.88 -14.49 7.63
N GLU A 13 10.10 -13.95 7.48
CA GLU A 13 11.18 -14.57 6.71
C GLU A 13 11.64 -15.90 7.31
N THR A 14 11.76 -15.97 8.64
CA THR A 14 12.13 -17.20 9.35
C THR A 14 11.09 -18.30 9.14
N LEU A 15 9.80 -17.93 9.21
CA LEU A 15 8.69 -18.86 9.04
C LEU A 15 8.56 -19.32 7.58
N LEU A 16 8.78 -18.41 6.62
CA LEU A 16 8.83 -18.75 5.19
C LEU A 16 9.93 -19.77 4.88
N ARG A 17 11.12 -19.58 5.44
CA ARG A 17 12.22 -20.54 5.29
C ARG A 17 11.85 -21.89 5.87
N HIS A 18 11.22 -21.92 7.04
CA HIS A 18 10.75 -23.15 7.66
C HIS A 18 9.72 -23.89 6.79
N CYS A 19 8.75 -23.18 6.21
CA CYS A 19 7.76 -23.76 5.31
C CYS A 19 8.36 -24.33 4.02
N SER A 20 9.49 -23.77 3.56
CA SER A 20 10.19 -24.24 2.36
C SER A 20 11.12 -25.43 2.63
N GLU A 21 11.74 -25.50 3.81
CA GLU A 21 12.66 -26.58 4.16
C GLU A 21 11.97 -27.77 4.84
N HIS A 22 10.75 -27.59 5.37
CA HIS A 22 10.02 -28.66 6.03
C HIS A 22 9.42 -29.65 5.04
N LEU A 23 9.99 -30.85 4.98
CA LEU A 23 9.42 -32.00 4.28
C LEU A 23 8.53 -32.80 5.25
N PRO A 24 7.20 -32.81 5.07
CA PRO A 24 6.33 -33.66 5.86
C PRO A 24 6.68 -35.13 5.55
N ASN A 25 7.13 -35.86 6.58
CA ASN A 25 7.49 -37.27 6.50
C ASN A 25 6.60 -38.09 7.43
N THR A 26 5.30 -38.00 7.21
CA THR A 26 4.31 -38.88 7.86
C THR A 26 4.24 -40.20 7.10
N GLU A 27 3.87 -41.30 7.77
CA GLU A 27 3.69 -42.60 7.13
C GLU A 27 2.50 -42.62 6.14
N ASP A 28 1.64 -41.60 6.18
CA ASP A 28 0.49 -41.44 5.29
C ASP A 28 0.78 -40.44 4.15
N PHE A 29 0.78 -40.95 2.91
CA PHE A 29 1.04 -40.16 1.71
C PHE A 29 -0.02 -39.08 1.44
N ARG A 30 -1.29 -39.30 1.83
CA ARG A 30 -2.36 -38.33 1.61
C ARG A 30 -2.25 -37.17 2.59
N GLU A 31 -1.91 -37.47 3.84
CA GLU A 31 -1.59 -36.47 4.86
C GLU A 31 -0.38 -35.63 4.41
N ASN A 32 0.69 -36.25 3.92
CA ASN A 32 1.86 -35.53 3.40
C ASN A 32 1.51 -34.60 2.23
N ALA A 33 0.64 -35.04 1.30
CA ALA A 33 0.18 -34.21 0.19
C ALA A 33 -0.60 -32.99 0.70
N ARG A 34 -1.55 -33.20 1.63
CA ARG A 34 -2.34 -32.10 2.23
C ARG A 34 -1.47 -31.12 3.01
N LEU A 35 -0.52 -31.62 3.79
CA LEU A 35 0.41 -30.79 4.56
C LEU A 35 1.30 -29.96 3.62
N LYS A 36 1.75 -30.55 2.52
CA LYS A 36 2.52 -29.84 1.50
C LYS A 36 1.70 -28.72 0.85
N GLU A 37 0.45 -29.00 0.48
CA GLU A 37 -0.45 -27.99 -0.08
C GLU A 37 -0.71 -26.85 0.92
N ALA A 38 -0.97 -27.18 2.19
CA ALA A 38 -1.19 -26.20 3.24
C ALA A 38 0.05 -25.32 3.50
N LEU A 39 1.25 -25.91 3.53
CA LEU A 39 2.51 -25.18 3.67
C LEU A 39 2.77 -24.26 2.47
N GLN A 40 2.43 -24.69 1.26
CA GLN A 40 2.56 -23.87 0.06
C GLN A 40 1.60 -22.67 0.10
N THR A 41 0.32 -22.90 0.42
CA THR A 41 -0.67 -21.81 0.59
C THR A 41 -0.24 -20.81 1.66
N LEU A 42 0.34 -21.29 2.77
CA LEU A 42 0.84 -20.43 3.84
C LEU A 42 2.07 -19.62 3.40
N ALA A 43 3.00 -20.24 2.65
CA ALA A 43 4.14 -19.53 2.07
C ALA A 43 3.69 -18.44 1.08
N GLU A 44 2.70 -18.73 0.22
CA GLU A 44 2.11 -17.75 -0.70
C GLU A 44 1.48 -16.57 0.06
N ALA A 45 0.66 -16.84 1.08
CA ALA A 45 0.05 -15.79 1.90
C ALA A 45 1.09 -14.94 2.65
N LEU A 46 2.18 -15.54 3.14
CA LEU A 46 3.29 -14.82 3.77
C LEU A 46 4.06 -13.97 2.76
N HIS A 47 4.29 -14.47 1.55
CA HIS A 47 4.86 -13.69 0.47
C HIS A 47 3.97 -12.49 0.12
N GLU A 48 2.66 -12.66 0.06
CA GLU A 48 1.71 -11.56 -0.18
C GLU A 48 1.69 -10.54 0.96
N ALA A 49 1.79 -10.98 2.21
CA ALA A 49 1.86 -10.09 3.37
C ALA A 49 3.23 -9.38 3.52
N MET A 50 4.32 -10.02 3.09
CA MET A 50 5.68 -9.44 3.09
C MET A 50 5.95 -8.58 1.86
N ARG A 51 5.18 -8.75 0.78
CA ARG A 51 5.21 -7.79 -0.32
C ARG A 51 4.84 -6.44 0.29
N PRO A 52 5.70 -5.42 0.14
CA PRO A 52 5.28 -4.07 0.52
C PRO A 52 3.97 -3.81 -0.21
N ASP A 53 2.93 -3.47 0.54
CA ASP A 53 1.63 -3.12 -0.01
C ASP A 53 1.82 -2.32 -1.30
N PRO A 54 1.25 -2.73 -2.45
CA PRO A 54 1.23 -1.85 -3.61
C PRO A 54 0.47 -0.54 -3.32
N HIS A 55 -0.31 -0.49 -2.22
CA HIS A 55 -0.90 0.73 -1.65
C HIS A 55 -0.02 1.51 -0.66
N ARG A 56 1.12 0.95 -0.23
CA ARG A 56 2.14 1.66 0.57
C ARG A 56 3.37 2.05 -0.26
N ALA A 57 3.46 1.55 -1.48
CA ALA A 57 4.53 1.78 -2.45
C ALA A 57 4.01 2.39 -3.76
N GLU A 58 3.01 3.26 -3.71
CA GLU A 58 2.79 4.23 -4.79
C GLU A 58 3.94 5.25 -4.74
N SER A 59 4.94 4.97 -5.57
CA SER A 59 6.19 5.70 -5.83
C SER A 59 6.16 7.20 -5.46
N PRO A 60 6.91 7.65 -4.44
CA PRO A 60 6.90 9.04 -3.95
C PRO A 60 7.64 10.06 -4.83
N GLU A 61 7.86 9.80 -6.12
CA GLU A 61 8.75 10.64 -6.95
C GLU A 61 8.12 11.24 -8.22
N MET A 62 6.89 10.87 -8.60
CA MET A 62 6.17 11.56 -9.66
C MET A 62 4.78 11.92 -9.15
N ILE A 63 4.63 13.17 -8.70
CA ILE A 63 3.31 13.79 -8.54
C ILE A 63 2.52 13.47 -9.81
N ASP A 64 1.35 12.86 -9.64
CA ASP A 64 0.52 12.51 -10.79
C ASP A 64 0.28 13.74 -11.67
N PRO A 65 0.55 13.67 -12.99
CA PRO A 65 0.48 14.83 -13.86
C PRO A 65 -0.92 15.46 -13.89
N GLN A 66 -1.98 14.67 -13.70
CA GLN A 66 -3.35 15.18 -13.63
C GLN A 66 -3.58 15.94 -12.33
N LEU A 67 -3.01 15.46 -11.21
CA LEU A 67 -3.07 16.15 -9.93
C LEU A 67 -2.31 17.48 -9.95
N LEU A 68 -1.12 17.48 -10.55
CA LEU A 68 -0.33 18.70 -10.75
C LEU A 68 -1.09 19.72 -11.60
N GLU A 69 -1.68 19.29 -12.72
CA GLU A 69 -2.43 20.19 -13.59
C GLU A 69 -3.65 20.80 -12.89
N ALA A 70 -4.39 20.00 -12.12
CA ALA A 70 -5.53 20.50 -11.35
C ALA A 70 -5.08 21.53 -10.29
N ALA A 71 -3.97 21.27 -9.59
CA ALA A 71 -3.42 22.22 -8.64
C ALA A 71 -2.88 23.49 -9.32
N VAL A 72 -2.25 23.37 -10.48
CA VAL A 72 -1.81 24.53 -11.29
C VAL A 72 -2.99 25.36 -11.74
N ARG A 73 -4.12 24.75 -12.11
CA ARG A 73 -5.34 25.49 -12.44
C ARG A 73 -5.91 26.27 -11.25
N LEU A 74 -5.82 25.71 -10.04
CA LEU A 74 -6.29 26.37 -8.82
C LEU A 74 -5.37 27.52 -8.37
N PHE A 75 -4.05 27.31 -8.38
CA PHE A 75 -3.07 28.27 -7.85
C PHE A 75 -2.46 29.19 -8.91
N GLY A 76 -2.64 28.88 -10.20
CA GLY A 76 -2.13 29.64 -11.35
C GLY A 76 -0.64 29.44 -11.66
N ASP A 77 0.11 28.72 -10.82
CA ASP A 77 1.55 28.53 -10.95
C ASP A 77 2.01 27.14 -10.47
N SER A 78 2.98 26.57 -11.20
CA SER A 78 3.53 25.23 -10.93
C SER A 78 4.33 25.15 -9.63
N ALA A 79 5.09 26.17 -9.25
CA ALA A 79 5.85 26.14 -8.01
C ALA A 79 4.91 26.19 -6.79
N SER A 80 3.84 26.99 -6.89
CA SER A 80 2.80 27.08 -5.86
C SER A 80 2.01 25.77 -5.73
N ALA A 81 1.65 25.15 -6.86
CA ALA A 81 0.99 23.85 -6.90
C ALA A 81 1.85 22.75 -6.24
N VAL A 82 3.12 22.62 -6.63
CA VAL A 82 4.02 21.62 -6.05
C VAL A 82 4.26 21.86 -4.55
N ASN A 83 4.41 23.13 -4.14
CA ASN A 83 4.56 23.48 -2.74
C ASN A 83 3.32 23.05 -1.93
N TRP A 84 2.12 23.31 -2.45
CA TRP A 84 0.87 22.91 -1.81
C TRP A 84 0.71 21.38 -1.75
N LEU A 85 0.98 20.68 -2.85
CA LEU A 85 0.89 19.21 -2.93
C LEU A 85 1.88 18.49 -2.01
N SER A 86 2.99 19.16 -1.66
CA SER A 86 4.00 18.65 -0.72
C SER A 86 3.77 19.10 0.73
N ARG A 87 2.78 19.94 1.00
CA ARG A 87 2.48 20.39 2.36
C ARG A 87 1.43 19.47 2.99
N PRO A 88 1.63 19.05 4.25
CA PRO A 88 0.65 18.26 4.96
C PRO A 88 -0.60 19.10 5.23
N LEU A 89 -1.77 18.56 4.89
CA LEU A 89 -3.05 19.23 5.09
C LEU A 89 -3.84 18.55 6.23
N GLY A 90 -4.42 19.36 7.12
CA GLY A 90 -5.29 18.85 8.17
C GLY A 90 -6.52 18.12 7.63
N ALA A 91 -7.04 18.56 6.48
CA ALA A 91 -8.16 17.92 5.78
C ALA A 91 -7.87 16.47 5.33
N LEU A 92 -6.60 16.11 5.19
CA LEU A 92 -6.13 14.76 4.83
C LEU A 92 -5.56 13.98 6.02
N GLY A 93 -5.83 14.42 7.25
CA GLY A 93 -5.28 13.79 8.46
C GLY A 93 -3.76 13.95 8.57
N GLN A 94 -3.24 15.12 8.20
CA GLN A 94 -1.81 15.45 8.16
C GLN A 94 -1.00 14.74 7.06
N LYS A 95 -1.66 14.17 6.06
CA LYS A 95 -1.00 13.69 4.84
C LYS A 95 -0.88 14.81 3.81
N SER A 96 0.13 14.75 2.96
CA SER A 96 0.23 15.66 1.82
C SER A 96 -0.67 15.16 0.68
N PRO A 97 -1.22 16.05 -0.16
CA PRO A 97 -2.03 15.67 -1.31
C PRO A 97 -1.38 14.68 -2.29
N LYS A 98 -0.04 14.64 -2.35
CA LYS A 98 0.71 13.67 -3.16
C LYS A 98 0.81 12.27 -2.54
N ASP A 99 0.53 12.14 -1.24
CA ASP A 99 0.63 10.89 -0.45
C ASP A 99 -0.74 10.21 -0.27
N VAL A 100 -1.76 10.70 -0.97
CA VAL A 100 -3.14 10.21 -0.93
C VAL A 100 -3.59 9.88 -2.35
N PRO A 101 -4.56 8.97 -2.52
CA PRO A 101 -5.01 8.58 -3.86
C PRO A 101 -5.52 9.78 -4.66
N THR A 102 -5.21 9.77 -5.96
CA THR A 102 -5.49 10.87 -6.90
C THR A 102 -6.94 11.35 -6.85
N GLU A 103 -7.90 10.43 -6.68
CA GLU A 103 -9.33 10.74 -6.61
C GLU A 103 -9.70 11.60 -5.38
N GLU A 104 -9.10 11.31 -4.22
CA GLU A 104 -9.30 12.10 -2.99
C GLU A 104 -8.63 13.48 -3.13
N ALA A 105 -7.41 13.51 -3.68
CA ALA A 105 -6.69 14.76 -3.89
C ALA A 105 -7.41 15.69 -4.89
N LEU A 106 -7.98 15.15 -5.98
CA LEU A 106 -8.80 15.90 -6.94
C LEU A 106 -10.10 16.40 -6.33
N THR A 107 -10.77 15.58 -5.51
CA THR A 107 -11.99 15.98 -4.80
C THR A 107 -11.73 17.18 -3.89
N LEU A 108 -10.58 17.23 -3.23
CA LEU A 108 -10.18 18.39 -2.42
C LEU A 108 -9.94 19.64 -3.27
N ILE A 109 -9.26 19.52 -4.41
CA ILE A 109 -9.03 20.64 -5.32
C ILE A 109 -10.38 21.21 -5.81
N LEU A 110 -11.30 20.34 -6.22
CA LEU A 110 -12.66 20.75 -6.61
C LEU A 110 -13.40 21.43 -5.45
N ARG A 111 -13.26 20.91 -4.24
CA ARG A 111 -13.89 21.48 -3.04
C ARG A 111 -13.38 22.89 -2.75
N ILE A 112 -12.07 23.12 -2.93
CA ILE A 112 -11.44 24.44 -2.77
C ILE A 112 -11.85 25.37 -3.93
N GLU A 113 -11.88 24.88 -5.17
CA GLU A 113 -12.32 25.63 -6.36
C GLU A 113 -13.78 26.10 -6.22
N HIS A 114 -14.65 25.26 -5.67
CA HIS A 114 -16.05 25.58 -5.38
C HIS A 114 -16.25 26.40 -4.08
N GLY A 115 -15.19 26.82 -3.40
CA GLY A 115 -15.26 27.71 -2.23
C GLY A 115 -15.76 27.05 -0.95
N ILE A 116 -15.77 25.71 -0.87
CA ILE A 116 -16.15 24.97 0.33
C ILE A 116 -14.91 24.86 1.22
N VAL A 117 -14.67 25.90 2.02
CA VAL A 117 -13.61 25.87 3.03
C VAL A 117 -13.99 24.86 4.12
N ALA A 118 -13.07 23.94 4.43
CA ALA A 118 -13.11 23.09 5.62
C ALA A 118 -12.25 23.72 6.72
#